data_AF-A0A6A7VL73-F1
#
_entry.id   AF-A0A6A7VL73-F1
#
_cell.length_a   1.000
_cell.length_b   1.000
_cell.length_c   1.000
_cell.angle_alpha   90.00
_cell.angle_beta   90.00
_cell.angle_gamma   90.00
#
_symmetry.space_group_name_H-M   'P 1'
#
loop_
_entity.id
_entity.type
_entity.pdbx_description
1 polymer ?
#
loop_
_entity_poly.entity_id
_entity_poly.type
_entity_poly.pdbx_seq_one_letter_code
_entity_poly.pdbx_strand_id
1 'polypeptide(L)'
;MSHSQSLIKNTYFLAPKTPLCTSTKQLIATFPSLHFDAVIVGSDQVWRESFMGHNYFLDFVSGNCKRISYAASFGLSKWSLNEAFTLKAKQLMQQLDKVSVREKSGIEICKNVFNVDAELVIDPTLLWDARFYEENLLDKVCRVKEPKVVAYILGENKDQNVAAKNIAQEENICFVDLWVSGSAFIPCPLS
;
A
#
# COMPACT_ATOMS: atom_id res chain seq x y z
N MET A 1 -24.85 8.76 -15.70
CA MET A 1 -23.51 8.29 -15.28
C MET A 1 -23.06 8.83 -13.89
N SER A 2 -23.89 9.55 -13.12
CA SER A 2 -23.45 10.18 -11.86
C SER A 2 -23.86 9.47 -10.55
N HIS A 3 -24.77 8.49 -10.58
CA HIS A 3 -25.34 7.90 -9.36
C HIS A 3 -24.60 6.66 -8.83
N SER A 4 -23.97 5.84 -9.69
CA SER A 4 -23.26 4.63 -9.24
C SER A 4 -21.91 4.95 -8.57
N GLN A 5 -21.14 5.90 -9.12
CA GLN A 5 -19.85 6.31 -8.55
C GLN A 5 -19.98 6.97 -7.17
N SER A 6 -21.12 7.61 -6.86
CA SER A 6 -21.34 8.24 -5.55
C SER A 6 -21.72 7.23 -4.47
N LEU A 7 -22.34 6.10 -4.83
CA LEU A 7 -22.76 5.05 -3.89
C LEU A 7 -21.59 4.18 -3.42
N ILE A 8 -20.65 3.85 -4.31
CA ILE A 8 -19.44 3.10 -3.93
C ILE A 8 -18.58 3.94 -2.96
N LYS A 9 -18.42 5.24 -3.23
CA LYS A 9 -17.65 6.18 -2.40
C LYS A 9 -18.12 6.28 -0.94
N ASN A 10 -19.42 6.10 -0.67
CA ASN A 10 -19.97 6.26 0.68
C ASN A 10 -20.24 4.94 1.42
N THR A 11 -20.22 3.79 0.74
CA THR A 11 -20.54 2.50 1.37
C THR A 11 -19.29 1.69 1.72
N TYR A 12 -18.20 1.79 0.95
CA TYR A 12 -17.01 0.95 1.12
C TYR A 12 -15.70 1.71 1.34
N PHE A 13 -15.68 3.03 1.14
CA PHE A 13 -14.49 3.84 1.34
C PHE A 13 -14.59 4.65 2.64
N LEU A 14 -13.56 4.53 3.47
CA LEU A 14 -13.45 5.33 4.69
C LEU A 14 -13.16 6.78 4.31
N ALA A 15 -14.08 7.67 4.63
CA ALA A 15 -13.83 9.11 4.55
C ALA A 15 -12.89 9.51 5.71
N PRO A 16 -11.78 10.24 5.44
CA PRO A 16 -10.91 10.74 6.49
C PRO A 16 -11.70 11.54 7.53
N LYS A 17 -11.49 11.22 8.82
CA LYS A 17 -12.13 11.92 9.96
C LYS A 17 -11.22 12.96 10.61
N THR A 18 -9.96 13.03 10.19
CA THR A 18 -8.96 13.95 10.70
C THR A 18 -8.57 14.98 9.64
N PRO A 19 -8.02 16.13 10.04
CA PRO A 19 -7.33 17.01 9.12
C PRO A 19 -6.19 16.29 8.40
N LEU A 20 -5.88 16.73 7.18
CA LEU A 20 -4.71 16.26 6.46
C LEU A 20 -3.43 16.77 7.13
N CYS A 21 -2.52 15.85 7.49
CA CYS A 21 -1.17 16.19 7.93
C CYS A 21 -0.17 15.87 6.81
N THR A 22 0.59 16.86 6.35
CA THR A 22 1.57 16.72 5.27
C THR A 22 3.02 16.73 5.77
N SER A 23 3.24 16.83 7.09
CA SER A 23 4.56 16.80 7.70
C SER A 23 4.54 16.15 9.08
N THR A 24 5.69 15.63 9.53
CA THR A 24 5.87 15.11 10.89
C THR A 24 5.53 16.15 11.96
N LYS A 25 5.89 17.43 11.74
CA LYS A 25 5.60 18.51 12.68
C LYS A 25 4.10 18.71 12.87
N GLN A 26 3.33 18.71 11.79
CA GLN A 26 1.87 18.80 11.86
C GLN A 26 1.26 17.57 12.53
N LEU A 27 1.79 16.37 12.23
CA LEU A 27 1.31 15.13 12.82
C LEU A 27 1.50 15.12 14.34
N ILE A 28 2.70 15.48 14.83
CA ILE A 28 3.01 15.59 16.26
C ILE A 28 2.14 16.64 16.95
N ALA A 29 1.92 17.80 16.31
CA ALA A 29 1.11 18.88 16.90
C ALA A 29 -0.39 18.53 16.97
N THR A 30 -0.89 17.76 16.00
CA THR A 30 -2.32 17.40 15.89
C THR A 30 -2.66 16.18 16.74
N PHE A 31 -1.76 15.19 16.81
CA PHE A 31 -2.05 13.89 17.43
C PHE A 31 -2.65 13.97 18.85
N PRO A 32 -2.14 14.80 19.78
CA PRO A 32 -2.66 14.84 21.15
C PRO A 32 -4.13 15.24 21.27
N SER A 33 -4.66 16.05 20.35
CA SER A 33 -6.07 16.50 20.40
C SER A 33 -7.04 15.48 19.82
N LEU A 34 -6.55 14.42 19.17
CA LEU A 34 -7.39 13.39 18.55
C LEU A 34 -7.84 12.31 19.55
N HIS A 35 -7.18 12.21 20.71
CA HIS A 35 -7.54 11.28 21.80
C HIS A 35 -7.77 9.83 21.34
N PHE A 36 -6.92 9.30 20.47
CA PHE A 36 -7.04 7.93 19.98
C PHE A 36 -6.67 6.89 21.03
N ASP A 37 -7.48 5.84 21.14
CA ASP A 37 -7.17 4.66 21.95
C ASP A 37 -6.05 3.81 21.33
N ALA A 38 -5.99 3.77 19.99
CA ALA A 38 -5.02 3.00 19.23
C ALA A 38 -4.64 3.66 17.91
N VAL A 39 -3.41 3.43 17.46
CA VAL A 39 -2.90 3.77 16.13
C VAL A 39 -2.35 2.52 15.48
N ILE A 40 -2.80 2.30 14.24
CA ILE A 40 -2.43 1.13 13.45
C ILE A 40 -1.66 1.58 12.23
N VAL A 41 -0.45 1.05 12.06
CA VAL A 41 0.28 1.11 10.79
C VAL A 41 -0.27 0.01 9.88
N GLY A 42 -0.91 0.41 8.80
CA GLY A 42 -1.53 -0.52 7.85
C GLY A 42 -0.54 -1.23 6.92
N SER A 43 -1.10 -2.11 6.08
CA SER A 43 -0.35 -2.88 5.09
C SER A 43 0.18 -1.98 3.98
N ASP A 44 1.49 -1.84 3.89
CA ASP A 44 2.24 -1.35 2.74
C ASP A 44 3.73 -1.64 2.95
N GLN A 45 4.60 -1.29 2.00
CA GLN A 45 6.05 -1.25 2.16
C GLN A 45 6.51 -0.08 3.08
N VAL A 46 5.84 0.08 4.23
CA VAL A 46 6.00 1.18 5.19
C VAL A 46 7.35 1.20 5.91
N TRP A 47 8.04 0.07 5.96
CA TRP A 47 9.36 -0.07 6.60
C TRP A 47 10.47 -0.33 5.57
N ARG A 48 10.23 0.03 4.31
CA ARG A 48 11.22 -0.12 3.24
C ARG A 48 12.23 1.03 3.29
N GLU A 49 13.51 0.68 3.27
CA GLU A 49 14.65 1.60 3.34
C GLU A 49 14.60 2.81 2.40
N SER A 50 14.13 2.63 1.16
CA SER A 50 14.10 3.69 0.14
C SER A 50 12.96 4.68 0.33
N PHE A 51 11.99 4.38 1.19
CA PHE A 51 10.82 5.21 1.43
C PHE A 51 10.61 5.31 2.94
N MET A 52 10.89 6.50 3.48
CA MET A 52 10.25 7.06 4.69
C MET A 52 11.06 7.03 5.99
N GLY A 53 10.75 8.00 6.85
CA GLY A 53 11.34 8.18 8.18
C GLY A 53 10.58 7.45 9.29
N HIS A 54 10.88 7.77 10.54
CA HIS A 54 10.41 7.06 11.73
C HIS A 54 8.89 7.13 12.00
N ASN A 55 8.11 7.88 11.22
CA ASN A 55 6.66 8.01 11.44
C ASN A 55 5.92 6.67 11.30
N TYR A 56 6.36 5.79 10.39
CA TYR A 56 5.77 4.45 10.23
C TYR A 56 6.17 3.48 11.33
N PHE A 57 7.07 3.88 12.23
CA PHE A 57 7.34 3.22 13.50
C PHE A 57 6.57 3.87 14.66
N LEU A 58 5.62 4.77 14.35
CA LEU A 58 4.77 5.48 15.30
C LEU A 58 5.53 6.39 16.29
N ASP A 59 6.66 6.96 15.85
CA ASP A 59 7.50 7.91 16.64
C ASP A 59 6.73 9.14 17.14
N PHE A 60 5.65 9.53 16.46
CA PHE A 60 4.81 10.67 16.84
C PHE A 60 3.75 10.33 17.91
N VAL A 61 3.51 9.04 18.19
CA VAL A 61 2.47 8.61 19.11
C VAL A 61 2.97 8.81 20.54
N SER A 62 2.26 9.65 21.29
CA SER A 62 2.55 9.95 22.70
C SER A 62 1.41 9.49 23.63
N GLY A 63 1.70 9.41 24.92
CA GLY A 63 0.71 9.02 25.93
C GLY A 63 0.35 7.52 25.94
N ASN A 64 -0.77 7.20 26.60
CA ASN A 64 -1.28 5.84 26.75
C ASN A 64 -2.16 5.44 25.55
N CYS A 65 -1.55 5.40 24.36
CA CYS A 65 -2.19 4.98 23.12
C CYS A 65 -1.57 3.66 22.65
N LYS A 66 -2.40 2.72 22.20
CA LYS A 66 -1.94 1.44 21.65
C LYS A 66 -1.26 1.64 20.30
N ARG A 67 -0.12 0.99 20.11
CA ARG A 67 0.68 1.07 18.89
C ARG A 67 0.72 -0.30 18.23
N ILE A 68 0.16 -0.42 17.03
CA ILE A 68 -0.03 -1.71 16.37
C ILE A 68 0.44 -1.62 14.92
N SER A 69 1.02 -2.70 14.39
CA SER A 69 1.15 -2.88 12.94
C SER A 69 0.24 -4.02 12.45
N TYR A 70 -0.43 -3.79 11.32
CA TYR A 70 -1.17 -4.81 10.61
C TYR A 70 -0.57 -5.07 9.23
N ALA A 71 -0.08 -6.29 8.98
CA ALA A 71 0.47 -6.72 7.69
C ALA A 71 1.56 -5.76 7.12
N ALA A 72 2.30 -5.08 7.99
CA ALA A 72 3.34 -4.15 7.58
C ALA A 72 4.48 -4.89 6.85
N SER A 73 5.13 -4.21 5.92
CA SER A 73 6.13 -4.84 5.05
C SER A 73 7.41 -4.03 4.97
N PHE A 74 8.51 -4.77 4.95
CA PHE A 74 9.85 -4.24 4.67
C PHE A 74 10.11 -4.07 3.17
N GLY A 75 9.31 -4.71 2.30
CA GLY A 75 9.49 -4.68 0.84
C GLY A 75 10.79 -5.33 0.34
N LEU A 76 11.60 -5.86 1.25
CA LEU A 76 12.90 -6.49 1.02
C LEU A 76 13.06 -7.65 1.99
N SER A 77 13.85 -8.65 1.60
CA SER A 77 14.13 -9.82 2.43
C SER A 77 15.25 -9.59 3.44
N LYS A 78 15.90 -8.42 3.43
CA LYS A 78 17.03 -8.05 4.28
C LYS A 78 16.90 -6.60 4.71
N TRP A 79 17.41 -6.30 5.92
CA TRP A 79 17.54 -4.95 6.45
C TRP A 79 18.94 -4.42 6.22
N SER A 80 19.07 -3.21 5.66
CA SER A 80 20.37 -2.61 5.27
C SER A 80 20.57 -1.16 5.69
N LEU A 81 19.65 -0.59 6.48
CA LEU A 81 19.78 0.78 6.97
C LEU A 81 20.93 0.93 7.97
N ASN A 82 21.45 2.17 8.08
CA ASN A 82 22.56 2.49 8.97
C ASN A 82 22.24 2.23 10.45
N GLU A 83 23.28 2.12 11.28
CA GLU A 83 23.18 1.76 12.70
C GLU A 83 22.34 2.76 13.51
N ALA A 84 22.53 4.07 13.30
CA ALA A 84 21.81 5.10 14.04
C ALA A 84 20.29 5.03 13.79
N PHE A 85 19.89 4.83 12.53
CA PHE A 85 18.49 4.62 12.17
C PHE A 85 17.98 3.31 12.78
N THR A 86 18.74 2.23 12.64
CA THR A 86 18.37 0.91 13.13
C THR A 86 18.14 0.91 14.64
N LEU A 87 18.99 1.61 15.40
CA LEU A 87 18.85 1.74 16.85
C LEU A 87 17.55 2.46 17.25
N LYS A 88 17.23 3.56 16.57
CA LYS A 88 15.98 4.29 16.83
C LYS A 88 14.75 3.47 16.41
N ALA A 89 14.77 2.87 15.22
CA ALA A 89 13.70 1.98 14.76
C ALA A 89 13.48 0.81 15.73
N LYS A 90 14.55 0.21 16.26
CA LYS A 90 14.49 -0.85 17.27
C LYS A 90 13.76 -0.40 18.53
N GLN A 91 14.12 0.77 19.08
CA GLN A 91 13.46 1.33 20.26
C GLN A 91 11.97 1.58 20.03
N LEU A 92 11.60 2.01 18.83
CA LEU A 92 10.21 2.28 18.47
C LEU A 92 9.41 0.99 18.24
N MET A 93 9.98 -0.01 17.56
CA MET A 93 9.33 -1.31 17.37
C MET A 93 9.07 -2.02 18.69
N GLN A 94 9.97 -1.90 19.66
CA GLN A 94 9.79 -2.45 21.00
C GLN A 94 8.68 -1.77 21.81
N GLN A 95 8.20 -0.59 21.37
CA GLN A 95 7.04 0.10 21.95
C GLN A 95 5.72 -0.30 21.29
N LEU A 96 5.75 -1.08 20.21
CA LEU A 96 4.53 -1.61 19.59
C LEU A 96 3.92 -2.66 20.51
N ASP A 97 2.64 -2.52 20.82
CA ASP A 97 1.87 -3.51 21.59
C ASP A 97 1.69 -4.81 20.80
N LYS A 98 1.55 -4.71 19.48
CA LYS A 98 1.44 -5.84 18.56
C LYS A 98 2.09 -5.54 17.22
N VAL A 99 2.81 -6.54 16.71
CA VAL A 99 3.48 -6.48 15.41
C VAL A 99 2.99 -7.62 14.55
N SER A 100 2.47 -7.30 13.38
CA SER A 100 2.25 -8.28 12.33
C SER A 100 2.80 -7.79 11.00
N VAL A 101 3.26 -8.75 10.20
CA VAL A 101 3.91 -8.58 8.91
C VAL A 101 3.34 -9.57 7.90
N ARG A 102 3.46 -9.28 6.60
CA ARG A 102 2.91 -10.13 5.54
C ARG A 102 3.93 -11.03 4.85
N GLU A 103 5.22 -10.81 5.08
CA GLU A 103 6.30 -11.65 4.55
C GLU A 103 7.00 -12.44 5.66
N LYS A 104 7.33 -13.71 5.38
CA LYS A 104 8.15 -14.54 6.28
C LYS A 104 9.51 -13.90 6.60
N SER A 105 10.12 -13.22 5.62
CA SER A 105 11.35 -12.48 5.86
C SER A 105 11.18 -11.33 6.86
N GLY A 106 9.99 -10.74 6.94
CA GLY A 106 9.66 -9.71 7.93
C GLY A 106 9.73 -10.25 9.35
N ILE A 107 9.29 -11.49 9.58
CA ILE A 107 9.40 -12.17 10.90
C ILE A 107 10.87 -12.24 11.33
N GLU A 108 11.73 -12.69 10.43
CA GLU A 108 13.17 -12.81 10.69
C GLU A 108 13.82 -11.44 10.93
N ILE A 109 13.43 -10.40 10.19
CA ILE A 109 13.92 -9.04 10.41
C ILE A 109 13.48 -8.53 11.79
N CYS A 110 12.20 -8.67 12.15
CA CYS A 110 11.67 -8.31 13.46
C CYS A 110 12.45 -8.98 14.60
N LYS A 111 12.68 -10.29 14.49
CA LYS A 111 13.39 -11.05 15.51
C LYS A 111 14.86 -10.68 15.60
N ASN A 112 15.59 -10.71 14.49
CA ASN A 112 17.05 -10.63 14.48
C ASN A 112 17.58 -9.20 14.58
N VAL A 113 16.88 -8.22 13.99
CA VAL A 113 17.32 -6.81 13.99
C VAL A 113 16.74 -6.08 15.20
N PHE A 114 15.42 -6.20 15.40
CA PHE A 114 14.69 -5.39 16.36
C PHE A 114 14.42 -6.09 17.69
N ASN A 115 14.67 -7.40 17.78
CA ASN A 115 14.37 -8.21 18.96
C ASN A 115 12.90 -8.10 19.37
N VAL A 116 12.00 -8.20 18.39
CA VAL A 116 10.54 -8.17 18.55
C VAL A 116 9.94 -9.39 17.86
N ASP A 117 8.98 -10.03 18.52
CA ASP A 117 8.20 -11.11 17.91
C ASP A 117 7.08 -10.50 17.06
N ALA A 118 6.95 -10.98 15.82
CA ALA A 118 5.92 -10.56 14.88
C ALA A 118 5.06 -11.75 14.46
N GLU A 119 3.79 -11.49 14.16
CA GLU A 119 2.86 -12.48 13.61
C GLU A 119 2.83 -12.39 12.08
N LEU A 120 2.81 -13.55 11.41
CA LEU A 120 2.64 -13.60 9.96
C LEU A 120 1.15 -13.59 9.62
N VAL A 121 0.69 -12.55 8.93
CA VAL A 121 -0.71 -12.39 8.50
C VAL A 121 -0.77 -12.17 6.99
N ILE A 122 -1.95 -12.27 6.40
CA ILE A 122 -2.14 -11.96 4.97
C ILE A 122 -2.32 -10.45 4.76
N ASP A 123 -2.06 -9.98 3.54
CA ASP A 123 -2.38 -8.61 3.15
C ASP A 123 -3.91 -8.37 3.24
N PRO A 124 -4.39 -7.20 3.74
CA PRO A 124 -5.81 -6.91 3.87
C PRO A 124 -6.58 -6.96 2.54
N THR A 125 -5.91 -6.79 1.40
CA THR A 125 -6.50 -6.98 0.06
C THR A 125 -6.83 -8.44 -0.26
N LEU A 126 -6.43 -9.38 0.60
CA LEU A 126 -6.71 -10.81 0.46
C LEU A 126 -7.63 -11.35 1.58
N LEU A 127 -8.10 -10.48 2.48
CA LEU A 127 -9.04 -10.87 3.54
C LEU A 127 -10.43 -11.25 3.02
N TRP A 128 -10.81 -10.64 1.89
CA TRP A 128 -12.08 -10.92 1.23
C TRP A 128 -11.90 -11.96 0.12
N ASP A 129 -12.94 -12.75 -0.11
CA ASP A 129 -12.95 -13.67 -1.25
C ASP A 129 -13.22 -12.93 -2.57
N ALA A 130 -13.02 -13.61 -3.69
CA ALA A 130 -13.24 -13.05 -5.02
C ALA A 130 -14.66 -12.48 -5.20
N ARG A 131 -15.67 -13.10 -4.56
CA ARG A 131 -17.07 -12.69 -4.68
C ARG A 131 -17.28 -11.28 -4.16
N PHE A 132 -16.63 -10.90 -3.05
CA PHE A 132 -16.70 -9.53 -2.56
C PHE A 132 -16.27 -8.51 -3.62
N TYR A 133 -15.17 -8.76 -4.32
CA TYR A 133 -14.65 -7.86 -5.36
C TYR A 133 -15.60 -7.81 -6.57
N GLU A 134 -16.08 -8.98 -7.02
CA GLU A 134 -17.01 -9.08 -8.15
C GLU A 134 -18.32 -8.35 -7.91
N GLU A 135 -18.85 -8.42 -6.69
CA GLU A 135 -20.14 -7.84 -6.36
C GLU A 135 -20.07 -6.34 -6.03
N ASN A 136 -18.98 -5.88 -5.40
CA ASN A 136 -18.92 -4.55 -4.79
C ASN A 136 -17.96 -3.58 -5.48
N LEU A 137 -16.95 -4.08 -6.21
CA LEU A 137 -15.89 -3.24 -6.79
C LEU A 137 -15.89 -3.26 -8.33
N LEU A 138 -16.34 -4.35 -8.96
CA LEU A 138 -16.47 -4.41 -10.40
C LEU A 138 -17.76 -3.71 -10.85
N ASP A 139 -17.60 -2.63 -11.62
CA ASP A 139 -18.74 -1.96 -12.24
C ASP A 139 -19.32 -2.88 -13.31
N LYS A 140 -20.49 -3.48 -13.05
CA LYS A 140 -21.14 -4.46 -13.94
C LYS A 140 -21.43 -3.90 -15.34
N VAL A 141 -21.31 -2.60 -15.53
CA VAL A 141 -21.58 -1.85 -16.77
C VAL A 141 -20.31 -1.61 -17.60
N CYS A 142 -19.11 -1.69 -17.02
CA CYS A 142 -17.87 -1.38 -17.73
C CYS A 142 -17.30 -2.62 -18.44
N ARG A 143 -17.98 -3.03 -19.52
CA ARG A 143 -17.39 -4.00 -20.46
C ARG A 143 -16.47 -3.23 -21.41
N VAL A 144 -15.23 -3.67 -21.53
CA VAL A 144 -14.32 -3.15 -22.55
C VAL A 144 -15.01 -3.38 -23.90
N LYS A 145 -15.26 -2.30 -24.66
CA LYS A 145 -16.00 -2.37 -25.92
C LYS A 145 -15.29 -3.20 -26.99
N GLU A 146 -13.98 -3.29 -26.87
CA GLU A 146 -13.06 -3.96 -27.79
C GLU A 146 -12.04 -4.76 -26.98
N PRO A 147 -11.54 -5.89 -27.51
CA PRO A 147 -10.47 -6.63 -26.87
C PRO A 147 -9.22 -5.75 -26.73
N LYS A 148 -8.49 -5.92 -25.63
CA LYS A 148 -7.23 -5.20 -25.34
C LYS A 148 -6.25 -6.12 -24.63
N VAL A 149 -4.97 -5.95 -24.93
CA VAL A 149 -3.89 -6.48 -24.09
C VAL A 149 -3.46 -5.38 -23.14
N VAL A 150 -3.58 -5.63 -21.84
CA VAL A 150 -3.24 -4.66 -20.80
C VAL A 150 -2.04 -5.18 -20.02
N ALA A 151 -0.97 -4.37 -19.93
CA ALA A 151 0.20 -4.68 -19.11
C ALA A 151 0.33 -3.68 -17.97
N TYR A 152 0.55 -4.20 -16.77
CA TYR A 152 0.93 -3.43 -15.58
C TYR A 152 2.14 -4.11 -14.95
N ILE A 153 3.33 -3.71 -15.40
CA ILE A 153 4.60 -4.24 -14.91
C ILE A 153 5.30 -3.13 -14.15
N LEU A 154 5.70 -3.44 -12.91
CA LEU A 154 6.38 -2.50 -12.03
C LEU A 154 7.86 -2.39 -12.41
N GLY A 155 8.33 -1.17 -12.64
CA GLY A 155 9.74 -0.86 -12.89
C GLY A 155 9.97 -0.06 -14.18
N GLU A 156 11.18 0.46 -14.35
CA GLU A 156 11.54 1.35 -15.46
C GLU A 156 12.22 0.62 -16.63
N ASN A 157 12.22 -0.71 -16.64
CA ASN A 157 12.90 -1.44 -17.69
C ASN A 157 12.06 -1.42 -18.99
N LYS A 158 12.63 -0.78 -20.02
CA LYS A 158 12.03 -0.56 -21.35
C LYS A 158 11.61 -1.85 -22.06
N ASP A 159 12.16 -2.99 -21.68
CA ASP A 159 11.90 -4.28 -22.32
C ASP A 159 10.81 -5.11 -21.62
N GLN A 160 10.26 -4.65 -20.48
CA GLN A 160 9.32 -5.44 -19.68
C GLN A 160 8.04 -5.81 -20.44
N ASN A 161 7.58 -4.94 -21.34
CA ASN A 161 6.31 -5.10 -22.04
C ASN A 161 6.45 -5.71 -23.44
N VAL A 162 7.64 -6.15 -23.86
CA VAL A 162 7.88 -6.69 -25.20
C VAL A 162 6.96 -7.88 -25.48
N ALA A 163 6.82 -8.81 -24.53
CA ALA A 163 5.95 -9.97 -24.70
C ALA A 163 4.48 -9.56 -24.89
N ALA A 164 3.95 -8.67 -24.04
CA ALA A 164 2.57 -8.19 -24.13
C ALA A 164 2.32 -7.41 -25.43
N LYS A 165 3.30 -6.62 -25.88
CA LYS A 165 3.25 -5.88 -27.14
C LYS A 165 3.28 -6.80 -28.36
N ASN A 166 4.10 -7.85 -28.33
CA ASN A 166 4.16 -8.83 -29.42
C ASN A 166 2.84 -9.59 -29.54
N ILE A 167 2.27 -10.05 -28.41
CA ILE A 167 0.93 -10.69 -28.40
C ILE A 167 -0.12 -9.75 -28.99
N ALA A 168 -0.11 -8.47 -28.62
CA ALA A 168 -1.06 -7.49 -29.16
C ALA A 168 -0.91 -7.30 -30.68
N GLN A 169 0.33 -7.32 -31.20
CA GLN A 169 0.60 -7.22 -32.63
C GLN A 169 0.19 -8.46 -33.40
N GLU A 170 0.51 -9.66 -32.89
CA GLU A 170 0.15 -10.95 -33.49
C GLU A 170 -1.37 -11.12 -33.59
N GLU A 171 -2.09 -10.72 -32.54
CA GLU A 171 -3.56 -10.81 -32.49
C GLU A 171 -4.28 -9.60 -33.11
N ASN A 172 -3.54 -8.58 -33.56
CA ASN A 172 -4.08 -7.31 -34.07
C ASN A 172 -5.06 -6.63 -33.09
N ILE A 173 -4.66 -6.55 -31.82
CA ILE A 173 -5.43 -6.02 -30.69
C ILE A 173 -4.73 -4.79 -30.09
N CYS A 174 -5.51 -3.84 -29.55
CA CYS A 174 -4.95 -2.65 -28.89
C CYS A 174 -4.12 -3.02 -27.64
N PHE A 175 -2.89 -2.52 -27.59
CA PHE A 175 -2.01 -2.63 -26.41
C PHE A 175 -2.13 -1.40 -25.51
N VAL A 176 -2.33 -1.62 -24.21
CA VAL A 176 -2.35 -0.57 -23.18
C VAL A 176 -1.33 -0.88 -22.10
N ASP A 177 -0.35 0.01 -21.96
CA ASP A 177 0.63 -0.01 -20.88
C ASP A 177 0.14 0.89 -19.73
N LEU A 178 -0.29 0.29 -18.62
CA LEU A 178 -0.81 1.02 -17.45
C LEU A 178 0.28 1.76 -16.68
N TRP A 179 1.54 1.36 -16.80
CA TRP A 179 2.66 2.05 -16.16
C TRP A 179 2.97 3.37 -16.88
N VAL A 180 3.01 3.35 -18.21
CA VAL A 180 3.28 4.55 -19.02
C VAL A 180 2.04 5.47 -19.10
N SER A 181 0.84 4.91 -19.24
CA SER A 181 -0.41 5.69 -19.34
C SER A 181 -0.83 6.41 -18.05
N GLY A 182 -0.21 6.07 -16.90
CA GLY A 182 -0.32 6.83 -15.65
C GLY A 182 0.29 8.23 -15.72
N SER A 183 1.06 8.55 -16.76
CA SER A 183 1.64 9.89 -17.00
C SER A 183 0.90 10.75 -18.04
N ALA A 184 0.01 10.15 -18.84
CA ALA A 184 -0.96 10.86 -19.69
C ALA A 184 -2.00 9.86 -20.22
N PHE A 185 -3.28 10.05 -19.86
CA PHE A 185 -4.37 9.50 -20.65
C PHE A 185 -4.36 10.19 -22.02
N ILE A 186 -3.77 9.56 -23.03
CA ILE A 186 -3.95 9.97 -24.44
C ILE A 186 -5.15 9.17 -24.96
N PRO A 187 -6.30 9.79 -25.23
CA PRO A 187 -7.42 9.08 -25.82
C PRO A 187 -7.02 8.59 -27.21
N CYS A 188 -7.26 7.31 -27.47
CA CYS A 188 -7.10 6.72 -28.80
C CYS A 188 -7.95 7.52 -29.81
N PRO A 189 -7.39 7.99 -30.94
CA PRO A 189 -8.19 8.61 -31.97
C PRO A 189 -9.11 7.54 -32.56
N LEU A 190 -10.42 7.76 -32.44
CA LEU A 190 -11.40 7.03 -33.20
C LEU A 190 -11.14 7.32 -34.68
N SER A 191 -10.92 6.27 -35.47
CA SER A 191 -10.99 6.30 -36.93
C SER A 191 -12.41 6.58 -37.39
#